data_AF-A0A2U9CYY8-F1
#
_entry.id   AF-A0A2U9CYY8-F1
#
_cell.length_a   1.000
_cell.length_b   1.000
_cell.length_c   1.000
_cell.angle_alpha   90.00
_cell.angle_beta   90.00
_cell.angle_gamma   90.00
#
_symmetry.space_group_name_H-M   'P 1'
#
loop_
_entity.id
_entity.type
_entity.pdbx_description
1 polymer ?
#
loop_
_entity_poly.entity_id
_entity_poly.type
_entity_poly.pdbx_seq_one_letter_code
_entity_poly.pdbx_strand_id
1 'polypeptide(L)'
;MESIQKYLGATNCIAGVRVESTKKVLSIYEAKTRGLLTPGTSLVLLEAQAATGFVIDPVNNKKLSVEEAAAQGVVGNEPCKRILLSRIMEFGFLKRKLQQGA
;
A
#
# COMPACT_ATOMS: atom_id res chain seq x y z
N MET A 1 -15.31 -17.92 19.26
CA MET A 1 -13.85 -17.88 18.99
C MET A 1 -13.60 -16.72 18.04
N GLU A 2 -13.05 -15.59 18.52
CA GLU A 2 -12.56 -14.55 17.60
C GLU A 2 -11.40 -15.14 16.77
N SER A 3 -11.50 -15.08 15.44
CA SER A 3 -10.45 -15.59 14.56
C SER A 3 -9.17 -14.79 14.77
N ILE A 4 -8.10 -15.47 15.20
CA ILE A 4 -6.75 -14.92 15.43
C ILE A 4 -6.20 -14.20 14.18
N GLN A 5 -6.75 -14.52 13.00
CA GLN A 5 -6.53 -13.79 11.74
C GLN A 5 -6.75 -12.26 11.85
N LYS A 6 -7.63 -11.78 12.73
CA LYS A 6 -7.80 -10.34 13.03
C LYS A 6 -6.52 -9.69 13.56
N TYR A 7 -5.75 -10.44 14.33
CA TYR A 7 -4.52 -9.99 14.99
C TYR A 7 -3.26 -10.31 14.16
N LEU A 8 -3.34 -11.35 13.31
CA LEU A 8 -2.25 -11.77 12.43
C LEU A 8 -2.29 -11.09 11.05
N GLY A 9 -3.46 -10.63 10.62
CA GLY A 9 -3.64 -9.89 9.38
C GLY A 9 -3.65 -8.40 9.64
N ALA A 10 -2.89 -7.62 8.84
CA ALA A 10 -3.10 -6.19 8.72
C ALA A 10 -4.56 -5.96 8.28
N THR A 11 -5.40 -5.55 9.22
CA THR A 11 -6.87 -5.49 9.08
C THR A 11 -7.36 -4.11 8.63
N ASN A 12 -6.51 -3.07 8.66
CA ASN A 12 -6.94 -1.67 8.53
C ASN A 12 -6.06 -0.82 7.59
N CYS A 13 -5.83 -1.24 6.34
CA CYS A 13 -5.24 -0.35 5.33
C CYS A 13 -6.24 0.01 4.23
N ILE A 14 -6.13 1.25 3.73
CA ILE A 14 -7.00 1.77 2.68
C ILE A 14 -6.63 1.06 1.37
N ALA A 15 -7.55 0.26 0.82
CA ALA A 15 -7.30 -0.57 -0.35
C ALA A 15 -7.41 0.18 -1.69
N GLY A 16 -8.28 1.20 -1.77
CA GLY A 16 -8.57 1.88 -3.02
C GLY A 16 -9.67 2.94 -2.89
N VAL A 17 -10.21 3.36 -4.04
CA VAL A 17 -11.23 4.42 -4.14
C VAL A 17 -12.49 3.86 -4.78
N ARG A 18 -13.64 4.12 -4.18
CA ARG A 18 -14.95 3.80 -4.77
C ARG A 18 -15.54 5.06 -5.39
N VAL A 19 -15.80 5.01 -6.69
CA VAL A 19 -16.42 6.12 -7.42
C VAL A 19 -17.93 6.05 -7.22
N GLU A 20 -18.54 7.07 -6.61
CA GLU A 20 -19.97 7.07 -6.27
C GLU A 20 -20.90 7.00 -7.48
N SER A 21 -20.55 7.68 -8.58
CA SER A 21 -21.38 7.75 -9.79
C SER A 21 -21.47 6.43 -10.54
N THR A 22 -20.39 5.63 -10.53
CA THR A 22 -20.31 4.35 -11.25
C THR A 22 -20.38 3.14 -10.33
N LYS A 23 -20.32 3.37 -9.01
CA LYS A 23 -20.14 2.38 -7.94
C LYS A 23 -18.93 1.45 -8.16
N LYS A 24 -18.03 1.77 -9.09
CA LYS A 24 -16.81 1.00 -9.37
C LYS A 24 -15.74 1.27 -8.32
N VAL A 25 -15.02 0.21 -7.98
CA VAL A 25 -13.84 0.25 -7.13
C VAL A 25 -12.61 0.33 -8.01
N LEU A 26 -11.71 1.24 -7.68
CA LEU A 26 -10.45 1.47 -8.36
C LEU A 26 -9.30 1.28 -7.37
N SER A 27 -8.17 0.78 -7.87
CA SER A 27 -6.91 0.85 -7.12
C SER A 27 -6.49 2.29 -6.88
N ILE A 28 -5.60 2.52 -5.89
CA ILE A 28 -5.07 3.86 -5.60
C ILE A 28 -4.33 4.43 -6.83
N TYR A 29 -3.61 3.58 -7.56
CA TYR A 29 -2.89 3.99 -8.76
C TYR A 29 -3.84 4.36 -9.90
N GLU A 30 -4.91 3.60 -10.14
CA GLU A 30 -5.93 3.96 -11.13
C GLU A 30 -6.67 5.25 -10.76
N ALA A 31 -6.96 5.45 -9.48
CA ALA A 31 -7.58 6.68 -9.02
C ALA A 31 -6.65 7.89 -9.22
N LYS A 32 -5.34 7.72 -9.04
CA LYS A 32 -4.33 8.73 -9.39
C LYS A 32 -4.31 9.01 -10.89
N THR A 33 -4.22 7.99 -11.75
CA THR A 33 -4.13 8.19 -13.22
C THR A 33 -5.38 8.80 -13.80
N ARG A 34 -6.55 8.58 -13.19
CA ARG A 34 -7.82 9.24 -13.57
C ARG A 34 -8.01 10.63 -12.96
N GLY A 35 -7.05 11.13 -12.17
CA GLY A 35 -7.13 12.45 -11.53
C GLY A 35 -8.11 12.53 -10.35
N LEU A 36 -8.57 11.39 -9.83
CA LEU A 36 -9.47 11.32 -8.66
C LEU A 36 -8.71 11.46 -7.33
N LEU A 37 -7.42 11.15 -7.32
CA LEU A 37 -6.52 11.37 -6.19
C LEU A 37 -5.36 12.27 -6.61
N THR A 38 -4.95 13.16 -5.70
CA THR A 38 -3.74 13.96 -5.91
C THR A 38 -2.49 13.05 -5.87
N PRO A 39 -1.40 13.41 -6.59
CA PRO A 39 -0.17 12.64 -6.58
C PRO A 39 0.45 12.46 -5.18
N GLY A 40 0.30 13.45 -4.29
CA GLY A 40 0.80 13.39 -2.92
C GLY A 40 0.02 12.41 -2.05
N THR A 41 -1.31 12.47 -2.06
CA THR A 41 -2.16 11.57 -1.27
C THR A 41 -2.05 10.13 -1.76
N SER A 42 -2.08 9.91 -3.08
CA SER A 42 -1.94 8.57 -3.67
C SER A 42 -0.61 7.92 -3.33
N LEU A 43 0.48 8.69 -3.22
CA LEU A 43 1.75 8.17 -2.76
C LEU A 43 1.67 7.67 -1.32
N VAL A 44 1.24 8.53 -0.38
CA VAL A 44 1.24 8.21 1.06
C VAL A 44 0.42 6.95 1.34
N LEU A 45 -0.70 6.78 0.63
CA LEU A 45 -1.54 5.58 0.77
C LEU A 45 -0.83 4.31 0.25
N LEU A 46 -0.11 4.40 -0.87
CA LEU A 46 0.66 3.28 -1.41
C LEU A 46 1.86 2.93 -0.52
N GLU A 47 2.52 3.93 0.05
CA GLU A 47 3.59 3.73 1.03
C GLU A 47 3.07 3.05 2.31
N ALA A 48 1.92 3.50 2.82
CA ALA A 48 1.28 2.88 3.97
C ALA A 48 0.92 1.42 3.72
N GLN A 49 0.39 1.08 2.54
CA GLN A 49 0.16 -0.32 2.16
C GLN A 49 1.47 -1.12 2.17
N ALA A 50 2.50 -0.64 1.49
CA ALA A 50 3.77 -1.35 1.40
C ALA A 50 4.50 -1.50 2.75
N ALA A 51 4.34 -0.55 3.68
CA ALA A 51 4.81 -0.64 5.06
C ALA A 51 4.11 -1.78 5.82
N THR A 52 2.83 -2.06 5.52
CA THR A 52 2.11 -3.23 6.09
C THR A 52 2.54 -4.58 5.51
N GLY A 53 3.43 -4.60 4.53
CA GLY A 53 3.93 -5.84 3.93
C GLY A 53 3.47 -6.08 2.50
N PHE A 54 2.35 -5.48 2.09
CA PHE A 54 1.64 -5.85 0.86
C PHE A 54 0.97 -4.64 0.21
N VAL A 55 0.92 -4.63 -1.11
CA VAL A 55 0.04 -3.74 -1.87
C VAL A 55 -1.30 -4.43 -2.07
N ILE A 56 -2.41 -3.72 -1.90
CA ILE A 56 -3.73 -4.32 -2.07
C ILE A 56 -4.28 -4.00 -3.46
N ASP A 57 -4.71 -5.05 -4.16
CA ASP A 57 -5.57 -4.94 -5.32
C ASP A 57 -7.04 -5.09 -4.86
N PRO A 58 -7.81 -3.98 -4.83
CA PRO A 58 -9.20 -4.01 -4.38
C PRO A 58 -10.17 -4.57 -5.44
N VAL A 59 -9.74 -4.73 -6.70
CA VAL A 59 -10.58 -5.27 -7.78
C VAL A 59 -10.60 -6.79 -7.70
N ASN A 60 -9.43 -7.40 -7.55
CA ASN A 60 -9.28 -8.86 -7.43
C ASN A 60 -9.26 -9.35 -5.98
N ASN A 61 -9.37 -8.44 -5.00
CA ASN A 61 -9.29 -8.72 -3.57
C ASN A 61 -8.02 -9.52 -3.18
N LYS A 62 -6.88 -9.11 -3.73
CA LYS A 62 -5.58 -9.77 -3.52
C LYS A 62 -4.63 -8.86 -2.76
N LYS A 63 -3.81 -9.48 -1.92
CA LYS A 63 -2.62 -8.86 -1.32
C LYS A 63 -1.42 -9.30 -2.14
N LEU A 64 -0.74 -8.35 -2.76
CA LEU A 64 0.38 -8.57 -3.64
C LEU A 64 1.66 -8.09 -2.97
N SER A 65 2.78 -8.74 -3.25
CA SER A 65 4.10 -8.15 -3.00
C SER A 65 4.28 -6.89 -3.84
N VAL A 66 5.24 -6.04 -3.47
CA VAL A 66 5.49 -4.78 -4.21
C VAL A 66 5.91 -5.10 -5.65
N GLU A 67 6.68 -6.17 -5.83
CA GLU A 67 7.15 -6.69 -7.10
C GLU A 67 6.00 -7.19 -7.98
N GLU A 68 5.09 -7.99 -7.42
CA GLU A 68 3.90 -8.48 -8.13
C GLU A 68 2.95 -7.34 -8.50
N ALA A 69 2.77 -6.37 -7.61
CA ALA A 69 1.93 -5.22 -7.85
C ALA A 69 2.50 -4.31 -8.95
N ALA A 70 3.83 -4.20 -9.04
CA ALA A 70 4.52 -3.51 -10.13
C ALA A 70 4.31 -4.25 -11.47
N ALA A 71 4.48 -5.57 -11.47
CA ALA A 71 4.32 -6.42 -12.66
C ALA A 71 2.87 -6.40 -13.19
N GLN A 72 1.89 -6.35 -12.28
CA GLN A 72 0.46 -6.29 -12.63
C GLN A 72 -0.05 -4.87 -12.91
N GLY A 73 0.80 -3.84 -12.79
CA GLY A 73 0.41 -2.44 -13.01
C GLY A 73 -0.54 -1.87 -11.96
N VAL A 74 -0.71 -2.57 -10.83
CA VAL A 74 -1.47 -2.10 -9.64
C VAL A 74 -0.73 -0.92 -8.98
N VAL A 75 0.59 -0.86 -9.16
CA VAL A 75 1.43 0.30 -8.85
C VAL A 75 2.23 0.68 -10.09
N GLY A 76 2.31 1.97 -10.39
CA GLY A 76 3.20 2.45 -11.44
C GLY A 76 4.67 2.19 -11.12
N ASN A 77 5.50 2.15 -12.16
CA ASN A 77 6.93 1.86 -12.04
C ASN A 77 7.71 2.93 -11.23
N GLU A 78 7.29 4.20 -11.30
CA GLU A 78 7.86 5.31 -10.51
C GLU A 78 7.64 5.16 -8.98
N PRO A 79 6.40 4.99 -8.47
CA PRO A 79 6.18 4.84 -7.04
C PRO A 79 6.85 3.60 -6.44
N CYS A 80 7.07 2.51 -7.19
CA CYS A 80 7.74 1.30 -6.69
C CYS A 80 9.12 1.57 -6.10
N LYS A 81 9.95 2.39 -6.74
CA LYS A 81 11.31 2.70 -6.23
C LYS A 81 11.25 3.47 -4.92
N ARG A 82 10.31 4.41 -4.79
CA ARG A 82 10.15 5.21 -3.57
C ARG A 82 9.51 4.42 -2.44
N ILE A 83 8.57 3.54 -2.76
CA ILE A 83 7.96 2.60 -1.82
C ILE A 83 9.01 1.65 -1.23
N LEU A 84 9.88 1.10 -2.08
CA LEU A 84 11.00 0.26 -1.64
C LEU A 84 11.97 1.04 -0.74
N LEU A 85 12.28 2.29 -1.10
CA LEU A 85 13.12 3.18 -0.30
C LEU A 85 12.47 3.52 1.06
N SER A 86 11.16 3.81 1.11
CA SER A 86 10.44 4.06 2.36
C SER A 86 10.52 2.87 3.31
N ARG A 87 10.38 1.65 2.79
CA ARG A 87 10.54 0.45 3.62
C ARG A 87 11.95 0.30 4.19
N ILE A 88 12.98 0.60 3.40
CA ILE A 88 14.39 0.55 3.85
C ILE A 88 14.64 1.65 4.89
N MET A 89 14.06 2.84 4.72
CA MET A 89 14.16 3.94 5.68
C MET A 89 13.46 3.62 7.00
N GLU A 90 12.29 2.98 6.95
CA GLU A 90 11.53 2.60 8.15
C GLU A 90 12.24 1.49 8.93
N PHE A 91 12.72 0.43 8.24
CA PHE A 91 13.59 -0.56 8.85
C PHE A 91 14.89 0.07 9.39
N GLY A 92 15.49 1.02 8.68
CA GLY A 92 16.68 1.74 9.13
C GLY A 92 16.43 2.66 10.34
N PHE A 93 15.24 3.24 10.44
CA PHE A 93 14.79 4.04 11.59
C PHE A 93 14.57 3.15 12.81
N LEU A 94 13.86 2.03 12.66
CA LEU A 94 13.66 1.04 13.73
C LEU A 94 14.99 0.39 14.17
N LYS A 95 15.88 0.05 13.23
CA LYS A 95 17.19 -0.53 13.55
C LYS A 95 18.09 0.46 14.28
N ARG A 96 18.08 1.76 13.93
CA ARG A 96 18.78 2.80 14.69
C ARG A 96 18.21 2.98 16.10
N LYS A 97 16.89 2.92 16.27
CA LYS A 97 16.27 2.95 17.60
C LYS A 97 16.63 1.71 18.44
N LEU A 98 16.69 0.53 17.83
CA LEU A 98 17.11 -0.71 18.51
C LEU A 98 18.60 -0.71 18.88
N GLN A 99 19.47 -0.03 18.12
CA GLN A 99 20.89 0.10 18.46
C GLN A 99 21.21 1.30 19.39
N GLN A 100 20.24 2.18 19.63
CA GLN A 100 20.37 3.31 20.58
C GLN A 100 19.57 3.09 21.88
N GLY A 101 18.98 1.91 22.09
CA GLY A 101 18.12 1.63 23.23
C GLY A 101 18.29 0.21 23.77
N ALA A 102 19.45 -0.05 24.37
CA ALA A 102 19.71 -0.92 25.53
C ALA A 102 21.23 -0.88 25.83
#